data_AF-A0A6I3UZT8-F1
#
_entry.id   AF-A0A6I3UZT8-F1
#
_cell.length_a   1.000
_cell.length_b   1.000
_cell.length_c   1.000
_cell.angle_alpha   90.00
_cell.angle_beta   90.00
_cell.angle_gamma   90.00
#
_symmetry.space_group_name_H-M   'P 1'
#
loop_
_entity.id
_entity.type
_entity.pdbx_description
1 polymer ?
#
loop_
_entity_poly.entity_id
_entity_poly.type
_entity_poly.pdbx_seq_one_letter_code
_entity_poly.pdbx_strand_id
1 'polypeptide(L)' 'YYCGKGGTDAGAAHLKNGGVPSTTIGVCARYIHSHQTLYAMDDFLEAQAFLQALVKKLDRSTVDLIKHY' A
#
# COMPACT_ATOMS: atom_id res chain seq x y z
N TYR A 1 14.16 -21.98 -1.29
CA TYR A 1 13.17 -20.89 -1.27
C TYR A 1 13.58 -19.90 -0.20
N TYR A 2 13.81 -18.63 -0.54
CA TYR A 2 14.14 -17.57 0.42
C TYR A 2 12.88 -16.72 0.61
N CYS A 3 12.38 -16.63 1.84
CA CYS A 3 11.29 -15.72 2.20
C CYS A 3 11.92 -14.47 2.82
N GLY A 4 11.83 -13.33 2.13
CA GLY A 4 12.36 -12.06 2.63
C GLY A 4 11.59 -11.60 3.87
N LYS A 5 12.31 -11.17 4.92
CA LYS A 5 11.73 -10.68 6.19
C LYS A 5 11.17 -9.25 6.11
N GLY A 6 10.72 -8.80 4.93
CA GLY A 6 10.16 -7.46 4.75
C GLY A 6 8.82 -7.33 5.49
N GLY A 7 8.49 -6.11 5.90
CA GLY A 7 7.24 -5.79 6.58
C GLY A 7 6.81 -4.35 6.32
N THR A 8 5.51 -4.10 6.46
CA THR A 8 4.90 -2.77 6.30
C THR A 8 3.82 -2.60 7.36
N ASP A 9 3.34 -1.38 7.55
CA ASP A 9 2.31 -1.09 8.56
C ASP A 9 0.97 -1.79 8.27
N ALA A 10 0.69 -2.14 7.01
CA ALA A 10 -0.49 -2.92 6.62
C ALA A 10 -0.51 -4.30 7.29
N GLY A 11 0.65 -4.87 7.62
CA GLY A 11 0.77 -6.14 8.36
C GLY A 11 0.17 -6.08 9.76
N ALA A 12 0.33 -4.94 10.45
CA ALA A 12 -0.29 -4.74 11.76
C ALA A 12 -1.72 -4.22 11.64
N ALA A 13 -2.00 -3.36 10.66
CA ALA A 13 -3.30 -2.72 10.47
C ALA A 13 -4.40 -3.74 10.16
N HIS A 14 -4.13 -4.74 9.31
CA HIS A 14 -5.18 -5.67 8.90
C HIS A 14 -5.70 -6.57 10.02
N LEU A 15 -4.96 -6.69 11.12
CA LEU A 15 -5.33 -7.49 12.29
C LEU A 15 -6.14 -6.70 13.34
N LYS A 16 -6.31 -5.38 13.16
CA LYS A 16 -7.03 -4.54 14.13
C LYS A 16 -8.54 -4.67 13.97
N ASN A 17 -9.28 -4.38 15.05
CA ASN A 17 -10.73 -4.20 15.06
C ASN A 17 -11.55 -5.34 14.40
N GLY A 18 -11.12 -6.58 14.57
CA GLY A 18 -11.79 -7.75 13.96
C GLY A 18 -11.46 -7.98 12.48
N GLY A 19 -10.47 -7.27 11.94
CA GLY A 19 -10.04 -7.36 10.55
C GLY A 19 -10.29 -6.05 9.80
N VAL A 20 -9.22 -5.44 9.26
CA VAL A 20 -9.32 -4.27 8.38
C VAL A 20 -8.72 -4.62 7.01
N PRO A 21 -9.47 -4.65 5.91
CA PRO A 21 -8.89 -4.81 4.59
C PRO A 21 -7.82 -3.73 4.36
N SER A 22 -6.57 -4.16 4.25
CA SER A 22 -5.41 -3.27 4.19
C SER A 22 -4.45 -3.77 3.12
N THR A 23 -3.81 -2.83 2.43
CA THR A 23 -2.74 -3.12 1.48
C THR A 23 -1.65 -2.06 1.62
N THR A 24 -0.50 -2.29 1.00
CA THR A 24 0.58 -1.30 0.91
C THR A 24 0.72 -0.82 -0.51
N ILE A 25 0.76 0.50 -0.69
CA ILE A 25 1.10 1.15 -1.95
C ILE A 25 2.42 1.88 -1.69
N GLY A 26 3.41 1.61 -2.52
CA GLY A 26 4.74 2.22 -2.42
C GLY A 26 5.40 2.28 -3.79
N VAL A 27 6.46 3.07 -3.87
CA VAL A 27 7.25 3.23 -5.09
C VAL A 27 8.54 2.42 -5.01
N CYS A 28 9.06 2.03 -6.16
CA CYS A 28 10.36 1.38 -6.22
C CYS A 28 11.47 2.38 -5.82
N ALA A 29 12.32 1.96 -4.89
CA ALA A 29 13.42 2.78 -4.41
C ALA A 29 14.70 1.94 -4.27
N ARG A 30 15.85 2.60 -4.49
CA ARG A 30 17.18 2.02 -4.30
C ARG A 30 17.86 2.66 -3.09
N TYR A 31 18.69 1.85 -2.41
CA TYR A 31 19.46 2.27 -1.23
C TYR A 31 18.58 2.75 -0.06
N ILE A 32 17.39 2.14 0.08
CA ILE A 32 16.53 2.31 1.24
C ILE A 32 17.29 1.93 2.52
N HIS A 33 17.06 2.67 3.61
CA HIS A 33 17.83 2.58 4.87
C HIS A 33 19.33 2.94 4.77
N SER A 34 19.72 3.77 3.80
CA SER A 34 21.05 4.39 3.76
C SER A 34 20.97 5.92 3.93
N HIS A 35 22.10 6.62 3.85
CA HIS A 35 22.14 8.09 3.91
C HIS A 35 21.35 8.78 2.78
N GLN A 36 21.23 8.14 1.61
CA GLN A 36 20.52 8.69 0.45
C GLN A 36 19.69 7.61 -0.24
N THR A 37 18.41 7.88 -0.46
CA THR A 37 17.51 7.00 -1.22
C THR A 37 17.24 7.61 -2.59
N LEU A 38 17.22 6.76 -3.62
CA LEU A 38 16.87 7.16 -4.98
C LEU A 38 15.56 6.50 -5.39
N TYR A 39 14.64 7.27 -5.95
CA TYR A 39 13.40 6.80 -6.55
C TYR A 39 13.10 7.64 -7.80
N ALA A 40 12.27 7.12 -8.70
CA ALA A 40 11.84 7.88 -9.88
C ALA A 40 10.69 8.82 -9.48
N MET A 41 10.79 10.09 -9.88
CA MET A 41 9.73 11.06 -9.59
C MET A 41 8.39 10.66 -10.24
N ASP A 42 8.45 10.10 -11.46
CA ASP A 42 7.26 9.64 -12.18
C ASP A 42 6.52 8.55 -11.39
N ASP A 43 7.23 7.58 -10.80
CA ASP A 43 6.61 6.54 -9.96
C ASP A 43 5.85 7.14 -8.77
N PHE A 44 6.39 8.21 -8.16
CA PHE A 44 5.73 8.92 -7.06
C PHE A 44 4.46 9.63 -7.53
N LEU A 45 4.52 10.33 -8.66
CA LEU A 45 3.37 11.04 -9.22
C LEU A 45 2.24 10.08 -9.63
N GLU A 46 2.59 8.96 -10.25
CA GLU A 46 1.62 7.94 -10.64
C GLU A 46 1.02 7.22 -9.42
N ALA A 47 1.83 6.90 -8.39
CA ALA A 47 1.32 6.35 -7.14
C ALA A 47 0.35 7.32 -6.43
N GLN A 48 0.66 8.62 -6.45
CA GLN A 48 -0.24 9.66 -5.93
C GLN A 48 -1.55 9.73 -6.73
N ALA A 49 -1.48 9.75 -8.06
CA ALA A 49 -2.65 9.76 -8.93
C ALA A 49 -3.53 8.52 -8.73
N PHE A 50 -2.90 7.35 -8.62
CA PHE A 50 -3.57 6.08 -8.32
C PHE A 50 -4.28 6.12 -6.96
N LEU A 51 -3.61 6.59 -5.90
CA LEU A 51 -4.23 6.72 -4.58
C LEU A 51 -5.45 7.65 -4.61
N GLN A 52 -5.35 8.78 -5.31
CA GLN A 52 -6.49 9.71 -5.47
C GLN A 52 -7.65 9.06 -6.22
N ALA A 53 -7.37 8.31 -7.29
CA ALA A 53 -8.39 7.60 -8.05
C ALA A 53 -9.08 6.52 -7.20
N LEU A 54 -8.30 5.82 -6.37
CA LEU A 54 -8.79 4.78 -5.47
C LEU A 54 -9.72 5.37 -4.41
N VAL A 55 -9.30 6.44 -3.71
CA VAL A 55 -10.16 7.12 -2.71
C VAL A 55 -11.48 7.61 -3.31
N LYS A 56 -11.48 8.08 -4.56
CA LYS A 56 -12.70 8.52 -5.26
C LYS A 56 -13.64 7.37 -5.63
N LYS A 57 -13.11 6.17 -5.87
CA LYS A 57 -13.88 4.99 -6.32
C LYS A 57 -14.24 4.03 -5.18
N LEU A 58 -13.55 4.10 -4.04
CA LEU A 58 -13.72 3.16 -2.93
C LEU A 58 -14.93 3.55 -2.07
N ASP A 59 -16.11 3.50 -2.68
CA ASP A 59 -17.38 3.77 -2.00
C ASP A 59 -17.82 2.61 -1.10
N ARG A 60 -18.93 2.83 -0.37
CA ARG A 60 -19.48 1.82 0.55
C ARG A 60 -19.76 0.49 -0.15
N SER A 61 -20.35 0.52 -1.35
CA SER A 61 -20.69 -0.70 -2.09
C SER A 61 -19.45 -1.50 -2.48
N THR A 62 -18.38 -0.81 -2.87
CA THR A 62 -17.09 -1.39 -3.23
C THR A 62 -16.41 -1.98 -2.00
N VAL A 63 -16.43 -1.28 -0.86
CA VAL A 63 -15.90 -1.78 0.40
C VAL A 63 -16.64 -3.03 0.86
N ASP A 64 -17.97 -3.02 0.79
CA ASP A 64 -18.78 -4.15 1.22
C ASP A 64 -18.51 -5.36 0.31
N LEU A 65 -18.40 -5.16 -1.01
CA LEU A 65 -18.00 -6.21 -1.96
C LEU A 65 -16.64 -6.83 -1.59
N ILE A 66 -15.64 -6.02 -1.25
CA ILE A 66 -14.30 -6.49 -0.85
C ILE A 66 -14.36 -7.29 0.46
N LYS A 67 -15.23 -6.89 1.40
CA LYS A 67 -15.36 -7.54 2.72
C LYS A 67 -16.18 -8.83 2.71
N HIS A 68 -16.95 -9.09 1.65
CA HIS A 68 -17.84 -10.25 1.53
C HIS A 68 -17.26 -11.39 0.67
N TYR A 69 -16.05 -11.24 0.13
CA TYR A 69 -15.29 -12.30 -0.52
C TYR A 69 -14.56 -13.17 0.51
#